data_AF-A0A838RQH0-F1
#
_entry.id   AF-A0A838RQH0-F1
#
_cell.length_a   1.000
_cell.length_b   1.000
_cell.length_c   1.000
_cell.angle_alpha   90.00
_cell.angle_beta   90.00
_cell.angle_gamma   90.00
#
_symmetry.space_group_name_H-M   'P 1'
#
loop_
_entity.id
_entity.type
_entity.pdbx_description
1 polymer ?
#
loop_
_entity_poly.entity_id
_entity_poly.type
_entity_poly.pdbx_seq_one_letter_code
_entity_poly.pdbx_strand_id
1 'polypeptide(L)'
;MAILQVIEWIDATGREIVKRVPEHGSGEFRLGSQLIVRESQAAVFFRDGKALDTFGPGRHTLTTANLPLIDNLFKLPFGESPFKAEVFFVALKQFTDMKWGTPQPITLRDADLGMVRLRAFGSYGVQIQDPALFVNTIVGTKSLFETREIEGYLRSMIVSRLTDII
;
A
#
# COMPACT_ATOMS: atom_id res chain seq x y z
N MET A 1 11.30 -29.33 -14.48
CA MET A 1 10.87 -29.47 -13.08
C MET A 1 10.28 -28.14 -12.67
N ALA A 2 8.96 -28.05 -12.45
CA ALA A 2 8.29 -26.80 -12.14
C ALA A 2 8.63 -26.38 -10.70
N ILE A 3 9.24 -25.21 -10.53
CA ILE A 3 9.61 -24.68 -9.21
C ILE A 3 8.39 -23.92 -8.68
N LEU A 4 7.70 -24.50 -7.69
CA LEU A 4 6.69 -23.80 -6.90
C LEU A 4 7.35 -22.62 -6.19
N GLN A 5 6.77 -21.43 -6.30
CA GLN A 5 7.34 -20.22 -5.74
C GLN A 5 6.77 -19.94 -4.35
N VAL A 6 7.63 -19.52 -3.43
CA VAL A 6 7.20 -18.92 -2.17
C VAL A 6 7.20 -17.40 -2.34
N ILE A 7 6.06 -16.79 -2.06
CA ILE A 7 5.84 -15.34 -2.08
C ILE A 7 5.69 -14.92 -0.63
N GLU A 8 6.69 -14.23 -0.11
CA GLU A 8 6.65 -13.71 1.24
C GLU A 8 7.41 -12.39 1.31
N TRP A 9 7.08 -11.59 2.33
CA TRP A 9 7.82 -10.40 2.66
C TRP A 9 7.93 -10.24 4.18
N ILE A 10 9.08 -9.71 4.60
CA ILE A 10 9.43 -9.42 5.99
C ILE A 10 9.98 -8.00 6.05
N ASP A 11 9.30 -7.14 6.81
CA ASP A 11 9.77 -5.79 7.14
C ASP A 11 10.91 -5.86 8.16
N ALA A 12 12.16 -5.73 7.70
CA ALA A 12 13.30 -5.66 8.61
C ALA A 12 13.39 -4.33 9.38
N THR A 13 12.76 -3.26 8.88
CA THR A 13 12.90 -1.90 9.43
C THR A 13 11.81 -1.55 10.43
N GLY A 14 10.66 -2.24 10.35
CA GLY A 14 9.48 -1.89 11.11
C GLY A 14 8.78 -0.62 10.62
N ARG A 15 9.20 -0.02 9.50
CA ARG A 15 8.70 1.27 9.02
C ARG A 15 7.98 1.19 7.69
N GLU A 16 7.99 0.06 7.00
CA GLU A 16 7.36 -0.06 5.69
C GLU A 16 5.84 -0.21 5.83
N ILE A 17 5.09 0.74 5.23
CA ILE A 17 3.63 0.71 5.16
C ILE A 17 3.18 -0.29 4.08
N VAL A 18 3.88 -0.30 2.95
CA VAL A 18 3.57 -1.13 1.80
C VAL A 18 4.85 -1.61 1.12
N LYS A 19 4.82 -2.85 0.64
CA LYS A 19 5.84 -3.42 -0.23
C LYS A 19 5.18 -4.08 -1.44
N ARG A 20 5.70 -3.76 -2.63
CA ARG A 20 5.31 -4.40 -3.89
C ARG A 20 6.22 -5.59 -4.22
N VAL A 21 5.61 -6.69 -4.68
CA VAL A 21 6.29 -7.89 -5.18
C VAL A 21 5.69 -8.29 -6.54
N PRO A 22 6.49 -8.38 -7.62
CA PRO A 22 7.90 -8.00 -7.71
C PRO A 22 8.06 -6.47 -7.59
N GLU A 23 9.27 -6.01 -7.24
CA GLU A 23 9.54 -4.57 -7.05
C GLU A 23 9.29 -3.74 -8.33
N HIS A 24 9.48 -4.37 -9.50
CA HIS A 24 9.30 -3.74 -10.80
C HIS A 24 8.47 -4.63 -11.72
N GLY A 25 7.54 -4.03 -12.46
CA GLY A 25 6.69 -4.73 -13.43
C GLY A 25 5.68 -5.68 -12.80
N SER A 26 5.15 -6.60 -13.60
CA SER A 26 4.27 -7.67 -13.13
C SER A 26 5.05 -8.97 -12.98
N GLY A 27 4.78 -9.70 -11.90
CA GLY A 27 5.34 -11.01 -11.65
C GLY A 27 4.51 -12.10 -12.32
N GLU A 28 5.18 -13.12 -12.84
CA GLU A 28 4.52 -14.33 -13.32
C GLU A 28 4.33 -15.30 -12.15
N PHE A 29 3.13 -15.29 -11.59
CA PHE A 29 2.74 -16.19 -10.51
C PHE A 29 2.10 -17.45 -11.10
N ARG A 30 2.26 -18.57 -10.40
CA ARG A 30 1.70 -19.87 -10.79
C ARG A 30 0.74 -20.38 -9.74
N LEU A 31 -0.28 -21.11 -10.17
CA LEU A 31 -1.13 -21.88 -9.27
C LEU A 31 -0.26 -22.93 -8.55
N GLY A 32 -0.61 -23.21 -7.30
CA GLY A 32 0.16 -24.07 -6.39
C GLY A 32 1.27 -23.35 -5.60
N SER A 33 1.69 -22.15 -6.01
CA SER A 33 2.65 -21.34 -5.26
C SER A 33 2.13 -21.01 -3.85
N GLN A 34 3.05 -20.81 -2.91
CA GLN A 34 2.74 -20.51 -1.52
C GLN A 34 2.86 -19.02 -1.26
N LEU A 35 1.78 -18.38 -0.84
CA LEU A 35 1.78 -17.02 -0.31
C LEU A 35 1.82 -17.09 1.22
N ILE A 36 2.83 -16.48 1.84
CA ILE A 36 2.97 -16.43 3.30
C ILE A 36 2.74 -15.00 3.76
N VAL A 37 1.66 -14.81 4.51
CA VAL A 37 1.26 -13.54 5.11
C VAL A 37 1.49 -13.63 6.62
N ARG A 38 2.11 -12.60 7.21
CA ARG A 38 2.41 -12.54 8.65
C ARG A 38 1.24 -11.88 9.39
N GLU A 39 1.16 -12.07 10.70
CA GLU A 39 0.06 -11.57 11.56
C GLU A 39 -0.25 -10.08 11.42
N SER A 40 0.75 -9.23 11.26
CA SER A 40 0.60 -7.77 11.18
C SER A 40 0.53 -7.24 9.76
N GLN A 41 0.23 -8.08 8.77
CA GLN A 41 0.14 -7.69 7.37
C GLN A 41 -1.03 -8.36 6.65
N ALA A 42 -1.41 -7.76 5.54
CA ALA A 42 -2.26 -8.35 4.52
C ALA A 42 -1.53 -8.38 3.18
N ALA A 43 -1.86 -9.33 2.32
CA ALA A 43 -1.37 -9.37 0.95
C ALA A 43 -2.52 -9.13 -0.02
N VAL A 44 -2.35 -8.18 -0.93
CA VAL A 44 -3.35 -7.81 -1.94
C VAL A 44 -2.82 -8.13 -3.32
N PHE A 45 -3.51 -9.00 -4.05
CA PHE A 45 -3.24 -9.19 -5.47
C PHE A 45 -3.83 -8.04 -6.26
N PHE A 46 -3.00 -7.44 -7.12
CA PHE A 46 -3.35 -6.30 -7.94
C PHE A 46 -3.01 -6.58 -9.40
N ARG A 47 -3.92 -6.22 -10.29
CA ARG A 47 -3.75 -6.37 -11.74
C ARG A 47 -4.66 -5.41 -12.49
N ASP A 48 -4.19 -4.89 -13.61
CA ASP A 48 -5.00 -4.09 -14.54
C ASP A 48 -5.75 -2.94 -13.84
N GLY A 49 -5.09 -2.31 -12.83
CA GLY A 49 -5.65 -1.19 -12.08
C GLY A 49 -6.61 -1.58 -10.94
N LYS A 50 -6.76 -2.87 -10.63
CA LYS A 50 -7.72 -3.36 -9.64
C LYS A 50 -7.09 -4.34 -8.64
N ALA A 51 -7.41 -4.16 -7.37
CA ALA A 51 -7.25 -5.16 -6.33
C ALA A 51 -8.24 -6.28 -6.61
N LEU A 52 -7.71 -7.48 -6.78
CA LEU A 52 -8.46 -8.69 -7.06
C LEU A 52 -8.83 -9.35 -5.74
N ASP A 53 -7.84 -9.88 -5.04
CA ASP A 53 -8.06 -10.66 -3.83
C ASP A 53 -7.15 -10.19 -2.71
N THR A 54 -7.65 -10.25 -1.48
CA THR A 54 -6.92 -9.87 -0.26
C THR A 54 -6.81 -11.07 0.67
N PHE A 55 -5.59 -11.33 1.12
CA PHE A 55 -5.23 -12.44 1.99
C PHE A 55 -4.82 -11.90 3.35
N GLY A 56 -5.47 -12.41 4.39
CA GLY A 56 -5.08 -12.16 5.78
C GLY A 56 -3.89 -13.02 6.22
N PRO A 57 -3.50 -12.95 7.50
CA PRO A 57 -2.40 -13.74 8.06
C PRO A 57 -2.52 -15.23 7.79
N GLY A 58 -1.37 -15.88 7.59
CA GLY A 58 -1.27 -17.33 7.40
C GLY A 58 -0.58 -17.74 6.10
N ARG A 59 -0.58 -19.05 5.87
CA ARG A 59 -0.02 -19.66 4.64
C ARG A 59 -1.17 -19.99 3.70
N HIS A 60 -1.12 -19.45 2.51
CA HIS A 60 -2.14 -19.59 1.49
C HIS A 60 -1.55 -20.28 0.27
N THR A 61 -2.17 -21.36 -0.17
CA THR A 61 -1.85 -21.96 -1.46
C THR A 61 -2.64 -21.21 -2.52
N LEU A 62 -1.94 -20.67 -3.53
CA LEU A 62 -2.58 -19.99 -4.65
C LEU A 62 -3.34 -21.03 -5.48
N THR A 63 -4.66 -20.99 -5.38
CA THR A 63 -5.56 -21.86 -6.14
C THR A 63 -6.64 -20.98 -6.77
N THR A 64 -7.30 -21.49 -7.81
CA THR A 64 -8.45 -20.81 -8.41
C THR A 64 -9.58 -20.53 -7.42
N ALA A 65 -9.76 -21.40 -6.42
CA ALA A 65 -10.74 -21.24 -5.36
C ALA A 65 -10.49 -19.99 -4.48
N ASN A 66 -9.21 -19.68 -4.21
CA ASN A 66 -8.81 -18.55 -3.38
C ASN A 66 -8.55 -17.27 -4.21
N LEU A 67 -8.61 -17.38 -5.53
CA LEU A 67 -8.41 -16.28 -6.48
C LEU A 67 -9.64 -16.17 -7.41
N PRO A 68 -10.86 -16.02 -6.89
CA PRO A 68 -12.10 -16.10 -7.68
C PRO A 68 -12.18 -15.04 -8.78
N LEU A 69 -11.58 -13.86 -8.59
CA LEU A 69 -11.53 -12.83 -9.63
C LEU A 69 -10.47 -13.14 -10.70
N ILE A 70 -9.48 -13.98 -10.40
CA ILE A 70 -8.47 -14.44 -11.37
C ILE A 70 -8.95 -15.72 -12.07
N ASP A 71 -9.77 -16.55 -11.43
CA ASP A 71 -10.32 -17.81 -11.99
C ASP A 71 -11.03 -17.61 -13.33
N ASN A 72 -11.79 -16.51 -13.48
CA ASN A 72 -12.47 -16.21 -14.73
C ASN A 72 -11.52 -15.96 -15.90
N LEU A 73 -10.26 -15.59 -15.63
CA LEU A 73 -9.23 -15.38 -16.65
C LEU A 73 -8.58 -16.70 -17.09
N PHE A 74 -8.59 -17.72 -16.24
CA PHE A 74 -8.02 -19.04 -16.51
C PHE A 74 -8.96 -19.97 -17.29
N LYS A 75 -10.24 -19.63 -17.44
CA LYS A 75 -11.23 -20.44 -18.19
C LYS A 75 -11.03 -20.46 -19.71
N LEU A 76 -10.04 -19.72 -20.23
CA LEU A 76 -9.58 -19.84 -21.61
C LEU A 76 -8.82 -21.17 -21.78
N PRO A 77 -8.85 -21.83 -22.95
CA PRO A 77 -8.33 -23.20 -23.16
C PRO A 77 -6.80 -23.37 -23.03
N PHE A 78 -6.09 -22.39 -22.47
CA PHE A 78 -4.64 -22.31 -22.38
C PHE A 78 -4.08 -22.82 -21.03
N GLY A 79 -4.49 -24.00 -20.56
CA GLY A 79 -3.83 -24.73 -19.45
C GLY A 79 -3.55 -23.96 -18.13
N GLU A 80 -2.76 -24.55 -17.23
CA GLU A 80 -2.22 -23.88 -16.03
C GLU A 80 -1.12 -22.87 -16.42
N SER A 81 -1.50 -21.80 -17.12
CA SER A 81 -0.56 -20.77 -17.55
C SER A 81 -0.17 -19.87 -16.36
N PRO A 82 1.08 -19.40 -16.26
CA PRO A 82 1.43 -18.36 -15.30
C PRO A 82 0.56 -17.11 -15.52
N PHE A 83 0.11 -16.49 -14.43
CA PHE A 83 -0.62 -15.23 -14.50
C PHE A 83 0.26 -14.06 -14.09
N LYS A 84 0.11 -12.95 -14.81
CA LYS A 84 0.78 -11.70 -14.46
C LYS A 84 -0.06 -10.96 -13.43
N ALA A 85 0.54 -10.66 -12.29
CA ALA A 85 -0.04 -9.80 -11.27
C ALA A 85 1.06 -9.14 -10.45
N GLU A 86 0.64 -8.31 -9.50
CA GLU A 86 1.48 -7.70 -8.49
C GLU A 86 0.89 -8.05 -7.13
N VAL A 87 1.74 -8.33 -6.15
CA VAL A 87 1.32 -8.57 -4.77
C VAL A 87 1.81 -7.41 -3.92
N PHE A 88 0.87 -6.75 -3.25
CA PHE A 88 1.15 -5.69 -2.29
C PHE A 88 1.00 -6.24 -0.88
N PHE A 89 2.11 -6.30 -0.15
CA PHE A 89 2.09 -6.54 1.28
C PHE A 89 1.85 -5.20 1.99
N VAL A 90 0.79 -5.14 2.78
CA VAL A 90 0.35 -3.93 3.48
C VAL A 90 0.43 -4.18 4.98
N ALA A 91 1.11 -3.29 5.69
CA ALA A 91 1.22 -3.35 7.14
C ALA A 91 -0.10 -2.90 7.81
N LEU A 92 -0.62 -3.73 8.72
CA LEU A 92 -1.85 -3.48 9.49
C LEU A 92 -1.58 -2.91 10.89
N LYS A 93 -0.31 -2.85 11.29
CA LYS A 93 0.13 -2.23 12.55
C LYS A 93 -0.15 -0.72 12.54
N GLN A 94 -0.29 -0.16 13.72
CA GLN A 94 -0.36 1.29 13.90
C GLN A 94 1.04 1.90 13.83
N PHE A 95 1.21 2.90 12.98
CA PHE A 95 2.37 3.78 12.97
C PHE A 95 2.02 5.01 13.81
N THR A 96 2.77 5.30 14.86
CA THR A 96 2.39 6.32 15.86
C THR A 96 3.23 7.59 15.83
N ASP A 97 4.43 7.54 15.24
CA ASP A 97 5.39 8.66 15.28
C ASP A 97 5.76 9.20 13.90
N MET A 98 4.77 9.32 13.01
CA MET A 98 5.00 9.90 11.69
C MET A 98 5.06 11.42 11.81
N LYS A 99 6.09 12.05 11.25
CA LYS A 99 6.30 13.50 11.38
C LYS A 99 5.66 14.27 10.23
N TRP A 100 5.11 15.44 10.52
CA TRP A 100 4.66 16.41 9.54
C TRP A 100 5.14 17.81 9.89
N GLY A 101 5.20 18.69 8.90
CA GLY A 101 5.49 20.10 9.12
C GLY A 101 5.38 20.92 7.86
N THR A 102 5.21 22.23 8.03
CA THR A 102 5.13 23.19 6.93
C THR A 102 6.53 23.37 6.31
N PRO A 103 6.74 23.05 5.02
CA PRO A 103 8.05 23.20 4.39
C PRO A 103 8.47 24.67 4.26
N GLN A 104 7.49 25.56 4.05
CA GLN A 104 7.67 27.00 3.99
C GLN A 104 6.80 27.69 5.05
N PRO A 105 7.21 28.85 5.60
CA PRO A 105 6.35 29.63 6.47
C PRO A 105 5.07 30.05 5.76
N ILE A 106 3.93 29.90 6.43
CA ILE A 106 2.63 30.37 5.98
C ILE A 106 2.49 31.83 6.42
N THR A 107 2.17 32.73 5.50
CA THR A 107 1.97 34.15 5.81
C THR A 107 0.51 34.39 6.14
N LEU A 108 0.26 34.97 7.31
CA LEU A 108 -1.08 35.15 7.89
C LEU A 108 -1.23 36.59 8.37
N ARG A 109 -2.45 37.11 8.38
CA ARG A 109 -2.76 38.41 8.98
C ARG A 109 -3.44 38.20 10.32
N ASP A 110 -2.75 38.57 11.38
CA ASP A 110 -3.21 38.53 12.76
C ASP A 110 -3.75 39.91 13.18
N ALA A 111 -4.78 39.91 14.03
CA ALA A 111 -5.45 41.14 14.46
C ALA A 111 -4.57 41.99 15.40
N ASP A 112 -3.73 41.35 16.21
CA ASP A 112 -2.90 42.02 17.23
C ASP A 112 -1.45 42.17 16.74
N LEU A 113 -0.95 41.21 15.97
CA LEU A 113 0.45 41.13 15.54
C LEU A 113 0.70 41.62 14.10
N GLY A 114 -0.36 41.87 13.32
CA GLY A 114 -0.25 42.27 11.92
C GLY A 114 0.17 41.12 11.00
N MET A 115 1.12 41.34 10.08
CA MET A 115 1.56 40.29 9.16
C MET A 115 2.55 39.35 9.83
N VAL A 116 2.16 38.10 10.05
CA VAL A 116 2.99 37.09 10.73
C VAL A 116 3.33 35.92 9.78
N ARG A 117 4.48 35.29 10.04
CA ARG A 117 4.92 34.09 9.33
C ARG A 117 4.93 32.91 10.28
N LEU A 118 4.01 31.99 10.09
CA LEU A 118 3.82 30.82 10.96
C LEU A 118 4.45 29.58 10.35
N ARG A 119 5.08 28.76 11.18
CA ARG A 119 5.48 27.39 10.86
C ARG A 119 4.85 26.46 11.88
N ALA A 120 4.36 25.33 11.40
CA ALA A 120 3.79 24.29 12.25
C ALA A 120 4.53 22.98 12.01
N PHE A 121 4.74 22.24 13.08
CA PHE A 121 5.34 20.91 13.08
C PHE A 121 4.55 20.04 14.06
N GLY A 122 4.48 18.75 13.77
CA GLY A 122 3.82 17.80 14.65
C GLY A 122 4.09 16.36 14.27
N SER A 123 3.42 15.46 14.97
CA SER A 123 3.34 14.05 14.61
C SER A 123 1.90 13.64 14.37
N TYR A 124 1.74 12.55 13.63
CA TYR A 124 0.47 11.89 13.39
C TYR A 124 0.67 10.38 13.43
N GLY A 125 -0.43 9.67 13.68
CA GLY A 125 -0.47 8.22 13.56
C GLY A 125 -1.35 7.79 12.39
N VAL A 126 -1.01 6.66 11.78
CA VAL A 126 -1.82 6.02 10.73
C VAL A 126 -1.91 4.53 10.97
N GLN A 127 -3.06 3.95 10.61
CA GLN A 127 -3.26 2.51 10.55
C GLN A 127 -4.11 2.22 9.32
N ILE A 128 -3.75 1.17 8.57
CA ILE A 128 -4.50 0.77 7.39
C ILE A 128 -5.58 -0.22 7.85
N GLN A 129 -6.84 0.17 7.64
CA GLN A 129 -8.01 -0.64 8.01
C GLN A 129 -8.47 -1.54 6.86
N ASP A 130 -8.47 -1.01 5.63
CA ASP A 130 -8.86 -1.73 4.41
C ASP A 130 -7.68 -1.76 3.42
N PRO A 131 -6.93 -2.87 3.35
CA PRO A 131 -5.81 -3.02 2.43
C PRO A 131 -6.21 -2.97 0.96
N ALA A 132 -7.39 -3.49 0.61
CA ALA A 132 -7.85 -3.54 -0.78
C ALA A 132 -8.16 -2.12 -1.28
N LEU A 133 -8.90 -1.35 -0.48
CA LEU A 133 -9.21 0.05 -0.78
C LEU A 133 -7.94 0.91 -0.80
N PHE A 134 -7.04 0.68 0.16
CA PHE A 134 -5.75 1.37 0.23
C PHE A 134 -4.95 1.15 -1.05
N VAL A 135 -4.74 -0.11 -1.47
CA VAL A 135 -4.00 -0.43 -2.70
C VAL A 135 -4.71 0.15 -3.93
N ASN A 136 -6.02 0.00 -4.07
CA ASN A 136 -6.76 0.58 -5.20
C ASN A 136 -6.59 2.10 -5.32
N THR A 137 -6.63 2.81 -4.20
CA THR A 137 -6.60 4.28 -4.18
C THR A 137 -5.17 4.81 -4.31
N ILE A 138 -4.25 4.29 -3.53
CA ILE A 138 -2.87 4.82 -3.42
C ILE A 138 -1.99 4.29 -4.54
N VAL A 139 -2.09 2.99 -4.84
CA VAL A 139 -1.29 2.36 -5.90
C VAL A 139 -1.98 2.55 -7.24
N GLY A 140 -3.27 2.18 -7.33
CA GLY A 140 -3.99 2.18 -8.60
C GLY A 140 -4.26 3.58 -9.17
N THR A 141 -4.54 4.57 -8.31
CA THR A 141 -4.90 5.92 -8.77
C THR A 141 -3.76 6.93 -8.67
N LYS A 142 -2.88 6.81 -7.66
CA LYS A 142 -1.81 7.78 -7.40
C LYS A 142 -0.41 7.29 -7.79
N SER A 143 -0.27 6.02 -8.15
CA SER A 143 1.02 5.39 -8.50
C SER A 143 2.08 5.55 -7.40
N LEU A 144 1.66 5.51 -6.12
CA LEU A 144 2.57 5.55 -4.98
C LEU A 144 2.85 4.12 -4.55
N PHE A 145 4.09 3.68 -4.72
CA PHE A 145 4.51 2.29 -4.48
C PHE A 145 5.40 2.16 -3.25
N GLU A 146 5.94 3.28 -2.76
CA GLU A 146 6.83 3.32 -1.61
C GLU A 146 6.24 4.04 -0.42
N THR A 147 6.66 3.62 0.77
CA THR A 147 6.27 4.24 2.04
C THR A 147 6.57 5.75 2.06
N ARG A 148 7.72 6.18 1.51
CA ARG A 148 8.11 7.60 1.50
C ARG A 148 7.17 8.47 0.67
N GLU A 149 6.64 7.93 -0.42
CA GLU A 149 5.70 8.62 -1.28
C GLU A 149 4.36 8.82 -0.56
N ILE A 150 3.91 7.78 0.15
CA ILE A 150 2.71 7.81 0.99
C ILE A 150 2.88 8.83 2.13
N GLU A 151 4.01 8.81 2.83
CA GLU A 151 4.35 9.80 3.85
C GLU A 151 4.29 11.24 3.32
N GLY A 152 4.86 11.46 2.12
CA GLY A 152 4.84 12.76 1.45
C GLY A 152 3.44 13.21 1.09
N TYR A 153 2.59 12.29 0.63
CA TYR A 153 1.19 12.54 0.32
C TYR A 153 0.38 12.91 1.57
N LEU A 154 0.48 12.10 2.64
CA LEU A 154 -0.20 12.36 3.91
C LEU A 154 0.25 13.70 4.52
N ARG A 155 1.56 13.99 4.52
CA ARG A 155 2.10 15.27 4.98
C ARG A 155 1.51 16.45 4.21
N SER A 156 1.45 16.35 2.88
CA SER A 156 0.90 17.40 2.03
C SER A 156 -0.59 17.65 2.32
N MET A 157 -1.37 16.59 2.56
CA MET A 157 -2.77 16.72 2.95
C MET A 157 -2.94 17.42 4.31
N ILE A 158 -2.12 17.07 5.31
CA ILE A 158 -2.17 17.72 6.63
C ILE A 158 -1.84 19.21 6.51
N VAL A 159 -0.79 19.58 5.77
CA VAL A 159 -0.40 20.99 5.56
C VAL A 159 -1.48 21.76 4.82
N SER A 160 -2.10 21.17 3.79
CA SER A 160 -3.20 21.79 3.06
C SER A 160 -4.38 22.07 3.99
N ARG A 161 -4.82 21.08 4.77
CA ARG A 161 -5.94 21.25 5.71
C ARG A 161 -5.64 22.23 6.83
N LEU A 162 -4.39 22.28 7.31
CA LEU A 162 -3.98 23.30 8.28
C LEU A 162 -4.15 24.70 7.68
N THR A 163 -3.68 24.90 6.44
CA THR A 163 -3.75 26.19 5.75
C THR A 163 -5.19 26.66 5.52
N ASP A 164 -6.13 25.73 5.31
CA ASP A 164 -7.55 26.04 5.14
C ASP A 164 -8.24 26.50 6.45
N ILE A 165 -7.70 26.14 7.62
CA ILE A 165 -8.32 26.40 8.93
C ILE A 165 -7.82 27.71 9.56
N ILE A 166 -6.58 28.10 9.25
CA ILE A 166 -5.90 29.31 9.79
C ILE A 166 -6.14 30.54 8.93
#